data_AF-A0A8S2KNG5-F1
#
_entry.id   AF-A0A8S2KNG5-F1
#
_cell.length_a   1.000
_cell.length_b   1.000
_cell.length_c   1.000
_cell.angle_alpha   90.00
_cell.angle_beta   90.00
_cell.angle_gamma   90.00
#
_symmetry.space_group_name_H-M   'P 1'
#
loop_
_entity.id
_entity.type
_entity.pdbx_description
1 polymer ?
#
loop_
_entity_poly.entity_id
_entity_poly.type
_entity_poly.pdbx_seq_one_letter_code
_entity_poly.pdbx_strand_id
1 'polypeptide(L)'
;SEQWRQVQVPRPLQTLVDHIQLNGFINIDQLSMTITTNSTTTNSNISNDCAHIQNETFILPNCCLKLFTIIIDYCQCSTFLYIHTPKYVISDIQHRLIEILNIFNSKTCQLILGAGAVKIGTIKSISAKILALTSRCLQFILYFLLKIKEHFDILQQFSTNNELTIASTATPTISFLSSNKQFEQLIKLYNEHIDEIHQKLLTIIEQTFVAALSKYEVRAPVPSEYFRTLSTEISRFYNAISTIVSHTDLQYLFTHLNQIFKRLLAKRLKQLKIINDGGPQYDLLTRDLRYYSKQVQKLHGLETLELHIDEIWVNNKTGLNETEK
;
A
#
# COMPACT_ATOMS: atom_id res chain seq x y z
N SER A 1 -6.76 -12.07 18.87
CA SER A 1 -7.35 -11.41 17.69
C SER A 1 -6.53 -10.18 17.35
N GLU A 2 -6.35 -9.87 16.06
CA GLU A 2 -5.50 -8.76 15.60
C GLU A 2 -6.25 -7.41 15.68
N GLN A 3 -5.67 -6.42 16.38
CA GLN A 3 -6.32 -5.12 16.61
C GLN A 3 -5.99 -4.06 15.56
N TRP A 4 -5.12 -4.36 14.59
CA TRP A 4 -4.70 -3.43 13.54
C TRP A 4 -4.14 -2.12 14.12
N ARG A 5 -3.19 -2.29 15.04
CA ARG A 5 -2.46 -1.19 15.66
C ARG A 5 -0.98 -1.34 15.33
N GLN A 6 -0.30 -0.20 15.23
CA GLN A 6 1.16 -0.17 15.16
C GLN A 6 1.74 -0.93 16.35
N VAL A 7 2.69 -1.81 16.06
CA VAL A 7 3.53 -2.45 17.06
C VAL A 7 4.98 -2.07 16.87
N GLN A 8 5.74 -2.13 17.95
CA GLN A 8 7.18 -1.94 17.90
C GLN A 8 7.83 -3.13 17.18
N VAL A 9 8.80 -2.81 16.34
CA VAL A 9 9.59 -3.78 15.59
C VAL A 9 10.79 -4.18 16.42
N PRO A 10 10.91 -5.45 16.83
CA PRO A 10 12.07 -5.92 17.58
C PRO A 10 13.34 -5.74 16.77
N ARG A 11 14.41 -5.27 17.41
CA ARG A 11 15.72 -5.11 16.75
C ARG A 11 16.22 -6.37 16.02
N PRO A 12 16.07 -7.59 16.56
CA PRO A 12 16.44 -8.80 15.82
C PRO A 12 15.68 -8.96 14.50
N LEU A 13 14.40 -8.57 14.46
CA LEU A 13 13.61 -8.62 13.23
C LEU A 13 14.12 -7.60 12.22
N GLN A 14 14.44 -6.37 12.65
CA GLN A 14 15.05 -5.37 11.77
C GLN A 14 16.40 -5.84 11.22
N THR A 15 17.25 -6.47 12.04
CA THR A 15 18.52 -7.04 11.57
C THR A 15 18.31 -8.13 10.51
N LEU A 16 17.26 -8.95 10.64
CA LEU A 16 16.89 -9.93 9.61
C LEU A 16 16.43 -9.24 8.32
N VAL A 17 15.63 -8.17 8.41
CA VAL A 17 15.22 -7.36 7.26
C VAL A 17 16.44 -6.78 6.53
N ASP A 18 17.36 -6.14 7.27
CA ASP A 18 18.58 -5.54 6.73
C ASP A 18 19.45 -6.60 6.03
N HIS A 19 19.58 -7.76 6.64
CA HIS A 19 20.34 -8.87 6.08
C HIS A 19 19.70 -9.43 4.81
N ILE A 20 18.39 -9.67 4.78
CA ILE A 20 17.69 -10.14 3.58
C ILE A 20 17.82 -9.12 2.45
N GLN A 21 17.77 -7.82 2.76
CA GLN A 21 17.93 -6.77 1.78
C GLN A 21 19.30 -6.80 1.11
N LEU A 22 20.38 -7.01 1.88
CA LEU A 22 21.74 -7.02 1.38
C LEU A 22 22.14 -8.35 0.73
N ASN A 23 21.75 -9.47 1.36
CA ASN A 23 22.32 -10.79 1.09
C ASN A 23 21.29 -11.82 0.60
N GLY A 24 20.00 -11.51 0.66
CA GLY A 24 18.92 -12.46 0.35
C GLY A 24 18.69 -13.51 1.45
N PHE A 25 17.70 -14.38 1.23
CA PHE A 25 17.31 -15.40 2.22
C PHE A 25 18.30 -16.56 2.36
N ILE A 26 19.04 -16.90 1.30
CA ILE A 26 19.96 -18.05 1.30
C ILE A 26 21.15 -17.87 2.26
N ASN A 27 21.46 -16.64 2.64
CA ASN A 27 22.58 -16.31 3.53
C ASN A 27 22.15 -16.15 5.00
N ILE A 28 20.87 -16.33 5.33
CA ILE A 28 20.33 -16.03 6.68
C ILE A 28 20.93 -16.92 7.79
N ASP A 29 21.40 -18.11 7.46
CA ASP A 29 21.90 -19.10 8.43
C ASP A 29 23.06 -18.59 9.31
N GLN A 30 23.77 -17.55 8.86
CA GLN A 30 24.87 -16.93 9.61
C GLN A 30 24.40 -16.05 10.78
N LEU A 31 23.14 -15.61 10.79
CA LEU A 31 22.57 -14.77 11.86
C LEU A 31 21.85 -15.56 12.95
N SER A 32 21.35 -16.76 12.65
CA SER A 32 20.61 -17.58 13.62
C SER A 32 21.52 -18.16 14.71
N MET A 33 22.76 -18.57 14.37
CA MET A 33 23.74 -19.04 15.36
C MET A 33 24.10 -18.00 16.43
N THR A 34 23.99 -16.71 16.10
CA THR A 34 24.31 -15.59 16.99
C THR A 34 23.13 -15.19 17.89
N ILE A 35 21.89 -15.42 17.45
CA ILE A 35 20.68 -15.11 18.24
C ILE A 35 20.43 -16.18 19.31
N THR A 36 20.84 -17.44 19.08
CA THR A 36 20.60 -18.54 20.04
C THR A 36 21.70 -18.70 21.10
N THR A 37 22.91 -18.13 20.93
CA THR A 37 24.06 -18.44 21.80
C THR A 37 24.53 -17.35 22.77
N ASN A 38 23.98 -16.13 22.75
CA ASN A 38 24.35 -15.12 23.76
C ASN A 38 23.20 -14.15 24.08
N SER A 39 22.68 -14.19 25.32
CA SER A 39 22.32 -12.98 26.09
C SER A 39 21.84 -13.27 27.52
N THR A 40 22.74 -13.73 28.37
CA THR A 40 22.78 -13.28 29.77
C THR A 40 23.76 -12.11 29.86
N THR A 41 23.38 -10.92 29.36
CA THR A 41 23.95 -9.62 29.79
C THR A 41 23.30 -8.43 29.05
N THR A 42 22.55 -7.63 29.82
CA THR A 42 22.49 -6.15 29.84
C THR A 42 22.29 -5.33 28.55
N ASN A 43 21.11 -4.70 28.47
CA ASN A 43 20.86 -3.32 28.01
C ASN A 43 21.26 -2.86 26.59
N SER A 44 20.81 -3.57 25.54
CA SER A 44 20.71 -2.97 24.19
C SER A 44 19.54 -3.47 23.31
N ASN A 45 18.45 -3.95 23.94
CA ASN A 45 17.20 -4.32 23.27
C ASN A 45 16.33 -3.08 22.99
N ILE A 46 16.85 -2.11 22.25
CA ILE A 46 16.04 -0.96 21.82
C ILE A 46 15.23 -1.42 20.62
N SER A 47 13.93 -1.67 20.83
CA SER A 47 12.96 -1.89 19.76
C SER A 47 12.74 -0.59 18.99
N ASN A 48 12.63 -0.67 17.66
CA ASN A 48 12.28 0.49 16.84
C ASN A 48 10.76 0.62 16.75
N ASP A 49 10.24 1.83 16.60
CA ASP A 49 8.79 2.03 16.44
C ASP A 49 8.28 1.60 15.06
N CYS A 50 9.16 1.46 14.07
CA CYS A 50 8.87 1.07 12.70
C CYS A 50 9.98 0.19 12.11
N ALA A 51 9.63 -0.56 11.06
CA ALA A 51 10.59 -1.30 10.26
C ALA A 51 11.14 -0.39 9.15
N HIS A 52 12.38 -0.63 8.72
CA HIS A 52 13.01 0.12 7.64
C HIS A 52 13.36 -0.84 6.51
N ILE A 53 12.95 -0.52 5.29
CA ILE A 53 13.36 -1.23 4.07
C ILE A 53 13.85 -0.17 3.09
N GLN A 54 15.09 -0.30 2.64
CA GLN A 54 15.76 0.67 1.79
C GLN A 54 15.68 2.08 2.40
N ASN A 55 14.96 3.00 1.75
CA ASN A 55 14.73 4.37 2.22
C ASN A 55 13.31 4.60 2.75
N GLU A 56 12.51 3.54 2.90
CA GLU A 56 11.13 3.61 3.37
C GLU A 56 10.97 3.13 4.81
N THR A 57 10.04 3.77 5.52
CA THR A 57 9.62 3.35 6.86
C THR A 57 8.28 2.61 6.78
N PHE A 58 8.18 1.50 7.50
CA PHE A 58 7.02 0.62 7.51
C PHE A 58 6.44 0.57 8.93
N ILE A 59 5.23 1.10 9.07
CA ILE A 59 4.42 0.94 10.26
C ILE A 59 3.60 -0.35 10.10
N LEU A 60 3.76 -1.29 11.03
CA LEU A 60 3.25 -2.65 10.85
C LEU A 60 2.35 -3.08 12.02
N PRO A 61 1.31 -3.90 11.75
CA PRO A 61 0.56 -4.61 12.77
C PRO A 61 1.29 -5.91 13.20
N ASN A 62 0.90 -6.45 14.35
CA ASN A 62 1.53 -7.64 14.93
C ASN A 62 1.43 -8.88 14.02
N CYS A 63 0.30 -9.07 13.34
CA CYS A 63 0.10 -10.16 12.39
C CYS A 63 1.12 -10.14 11.24
N CYS A 64 1.59 -8.95 10.82
CA CYS A 64 2.61 -8.81 9.79
C CYS A 64 3.95 -9.35 10.28
N LEU A 65 4.37 -8.97 11.50
CA LEU A 65 5.62 -9.45 12.09
C LEU A 65 5.61 -10.96 12.28
N LYS A 66 4.49 -11.52 12.74
CA LYS A 66 4.33 -12.98 12.88
C LYS A 66 4.39 -13.71 11.55
N LEU A 67 3.72 -13.18 10.52
CA LEU A 67 3.80 -13.75 9.18
C LEU A 67 5.23 -13.69 8.65
N PHE A 68 5.93 -12.58 8.89
CA PHE A 68 7.33 -12.45 8.50
C PHE A 68 8.24 -13.47 9.19
N THR A 69 8.04 -13.73 10.49
CA THR A 69 8.74 -14.83 11.18
C THR A 69 8.46 -16.18 10.53
N ILE A 70 7.20 -16.48 10.21
CA ILE A 70 6.84 -17.73 9.51
C ILE A 70 7.54 -17.80 8.15
N ILE A 71 7.58 -16.72 7.37
CA ILE A 71 8.31 -16.66 6.10
C ILE A 71 9.78 -17.02 6.30
N ILE A 72 10.44 -16.42 7.30
CA ILE A 72 11.84 -16.69 7.62
C ILE A 72 12.04 -18.16 7.97
N ASP A 73 11.20 -18.72 8.85
CA ASP A 73 11.30 -20.12 9.27
C ASP A 73 11.19 -21.08 8.07
N TYR A 74 10.29 -20.80 7.13
CA TYR A 74 10.14 -21.59 5.90
C TYR A 74 11.37 -21.49 4.99
N CYS A 75 11.93 -20.29 4.80
CA CYS A 75 13.13 -20.09 3.98
C CYS A 75 14.39 -20.68 4.62
N GLN A 76 14.54 -20.59 5.94
CA GLN A 76 15.62 -21.23 6.68
C GLN A 76 15.49 -22.76 6.59
N CYS A 77 14.28 -23.29 6.77
CA CYS A 77 14.02 -24.73 6.64
C CYS A 77 14.37 -25.24 5.23
N SER A 78 13.99 -24.52 4.16
CA SER A 78 14.38 -24.89 2.80
C SER A 78 15.89 -24.79 2.58
N THR A 79 16.57 -23.81 3.17
CA THR A 79 18.05 -23.69 3.09
C THR A 79 18.75 -24.82 3.83
N PHE A 80 18.27 -25.20 5.02
CA PHE A 80 18.85 -26.31 5.76
C PHE A 80 18.67 -27.65 5.05
N LEU A 81 17.50 -27.87 4.43
CA LEU A 81 17.13 -29.15 3.83
C LEU A 81 17.60 -29.33 2.37
N TYR A 82 17.93 -28.27 1.62
CA TYR A 82 18.19 -28.40 0.18
C TYR A 82 19.36 -29.33 -0.17
N ILE A 83 20.35 -29.44 0.72
CA ILE A 83 21.54 -30.30 0.51
C ILE A 83 21.20 -31.78 0.77
N HIS A 84 20.29 -32.05 1.72
CA HIS A 84 20.08 -33.39 2.26
C HIS A 84 18.78 -34.05 1.80
N THR A 85 17.93 -33.35 1.05
CA THR A 85 16.60 -33.84 0.66
C THR A 85 16.35 -33.77 -0.84
N PRO A 86 15.47 -34.62 -1.38
CA PRO A 86 15.08 -34.54 -2.79
C PRO A 86 14.37 -33.22 -3.14
N LYS A 87 14.52 -32.77 -4.39
CA LYS A 87 13.91 -31.54 -4.93
C LYS A 87 12.42 -31.37 -4.64
N TYR A 88 11.63 -32.45 -4.65
CA TYR A 88 10.19 -32.36 -4.42
C TYR A 88 9.86 -31.85 -3.01
N VAL A 89 10.70 -32.12 -2.01
CA VAL A 89 10.51 -31.63 -0.63
C VAL A 89 10.63 -30.10 -0.59
N ILE A 90 11.59 -29.53 -1.30
CA ILE A 90 11.76 -28.08 -1.40
C ILE A 90 10.57 -27.44 -2.14
N SER A 91 10.08 -28.09 -3.20
CA SER A 91 8.86 -27.65 -3.90
C SER A 91 7.63 -27.69 -3.00
N ASP A 92 7.51 -28.69 -2.13
CA ASP A 92 6.41 -28.80 -1.19
C ASP A 92 6.46 -27.68 -0.13
N ILE A 93 7.65 -27.39 0.41
CA ILE A 93 7.87 -26.27 1.36
C ILE A 93 7.47 -24.94 0.71
N GLN A 94 7.93 -24.70 -0.53
CA GLN A 94 7.57 -23.51 -1.30
C GLN A 94 6.05 -23.41 -1.50
N HIS A 95 5.40 -24.49 -1.90
CA HIS A 95 3.96 -24.50 -2.14
C HIS A 95 3.17 -24.20 -0.87
N ARG A 96 3.58 -24.76 0.28
CA ARG A 96 2.97 -24.46 1.58
C ARG A 96 3.15 -23.00 2.00
N LEU A 97 4.32 -22.41 1.74
CA LEU A 97 4.53 -20.99 2.00
C LEU A 97 3.60 -20.12 1.13
N ILE A 98 3.49 -20.43 -0.16
CA ILE A 98 2.56 -19.75 -1.09
C ILE A 98 1.10 -19.88 -0.60
N GLU A 99 0.70 -21.04 -0.10
CA GLU A 99 -0.64 -21.27 0.47
C GLU A 99 -0.89 -20.37 1.69
N ILE A 100 0.07 -20.30 2.62
CA ILE A 100 0.00 -19.41 3.80
C ILE A 100 -0.16 -17.95 3.38
N LEU A 101 0.63 -17.50 2.41
CA LEU A 101 0.59 -16.12 1.90
C LEU A 101 -0.73 -15.80 1.19
N ASN A 102 -1.32 -16.75 0.46
CA ASN A 102 -2.66 -16.62 -0.13
C ASN A 102 -3.73 -16.51 0.95
N ILE A 103 -3.68 -17.39 1.96
CA ILE A 103 -4.63 -17.38 3.08
C ILE A 103 -4.55 -16.04 3.81
N PHE A 104 -3.35 -15.53 4.06
CA PHE A 104 -3.17 -14.23 4.70
C PHE A 104 -3.79 -13.09 3.88
N ASN A 105 -3.54 -13.04 2.57
CA ASN A 105 -4.11 -12.01 1.71
C ASN A 105 -5.65 -12.06 1.70
N SER A 106 -6.20 -13.25 1.48
CA SER A 106 -7.65 -13.49 1.44
C SER A 106 -8.33 -13.14 2.76
N LYS A 107 -7.74 -13.56 3.90
CA LYS A 107 -8.27 -13.23 5.23
C LYS A 107 -8.17 -11.75 5.55
N THR A 108 -7.08 -11.09 5.13
CA THR A 108 -6.95 -9.64 5.30
C THR A 108 -8.03 -8.89 4.51
N CYS A 109 -8.29 -9.27 3.26
CA CYS A 109 -9.35 -8.70 2.45
C CYS A 109 -10.73 -8.90 3.10
N GLN A 110 -11.04 -10.14 3.53
CA GLN A 110 -12.31 -10.45 4.22
C GLN A 110 -12.50 -9.63 5.51
N LEU A 111 -11.45 -9.49 6.31
CA LEU A 111 -11.50 -8.81 7.60
C LEU A 111 -11.60 -7.29 7.45
N ILE A 112 -10.87 -6.72 6.48
CA ILE A 112 -10.78 -5.27 6.30
C ILE A 112 -11.82 -4.77 5.29
N LEU A 113 -11.72 -5.16 4.02
CA LEU A 113 -12.64 -4.73 2.97
C LEU A 113 -14.04 -5.34 3.13
N GLY A 114 -14.12 -6.61 3.53
CA GLY A 114 -15.38 -7.31 3.83
C GLY A 114 -16.02 -6.94 5.18
N ALA A 115 -15.40 -6.01 5.93
CA ALA A 115 -15.77 -5.61 7.29
C ALA A 115 -15.90 -6.79 8.29
N GLY A 116 -15.23 -7.91 8.02
CA GLY A 116 -15.26 -9.10 8.88
C GLY A 116 -14.74 -8.81 10.29
N ALA A 117 -13.71 -7.98 10.43
CA ALA A 117 -13.12 -7.62 11.71
C ALA A 117 -14.08 -6.82 12.62
N VAL A 118 -14.98 -6.03 12.03
CA VAL A 118 -16.04 -5.33 12.76
C VAL A 118 -17.12 -6.32 13.19
N LYS A 119 -17.55 -7.22 12.29
CA LYS A 119 -18.59 -8.23 12.56
C LYS A 119 -18.21 -9.17 13.71
N ILE A 120 -16.94 -9.56 13.80
CA ILE A 120 -16.42 -10.40 14.89
C ILE A 120 -15.99 -9.59 16.12
N GLY A 121 -16.25 -8.28 16.15
CA GLY A 121 -16.02 -7.41 17.31
C GLY A 121 -14.55 -7.13 17.66
N THR A 122 -13.61 -7.34 16.73
CA THR A 122 -12.19 -7.12 17.00
C THR A 122 -11.80 -5.64 16.93
N ILE A 123 -12.48 -4.87 16.08
CA ILE A 123 -12.31 -3.42 15.93
C ILE A 123 -13.69 -2.74 15.80
N LYS A 124 -13.79 -1.48 16.25
CA LYS A 124 -15.06 -0.73 16.26
C LYS A 124 -15.52 -0.29 14.86
N SER A 125 -14.58 0.09 14.00
CA SER A 125 -14.84 0.54 12.63
C SER A 125 -13.59 0.37 11.76
N ILE A 126 -13.78 0.24 10.45
CA ILE A 126 -12.69 0.28 9.46
C ILE A 126 -12.36 1.75 9.17
N SER A 127 -11.42 2.32 9.94
CA SER A 127 -11.00 3.71 9.76
C SER A 127 -9.97 3.87 8.64
N ALA A 128 -9.78 5.10 8.15
CA ALA A 128 -8.70 5.41 7.19
C ALA A 128 -7.31 5.01 7.70
N LYS A 129 -7.08 5.15 9.01
CA LYS A 129 -5.85 4.70 9.67
C LYS A 129 -5.63 3.19 9.54
N ILE A 130 -6.69 2.39 9.74
CA ILE A 130 -6.62 0.92 9.62
C ILE A 130 -6.39 0.52 8.16
N LEU A 131 -7.05 1.18 7.20
CA LEU A 131 -6.84 0.95 5.77
C LEU A 131 -5.39 1.28 5.37
N ALA A 132 -4.86 2.44 5.78
CA ALA A 132 -3.46 2.81 5.54
C ALA A 132 -2.48 1.79 6.13
N LEU A 133 -2.72 1.36 7.37
CA LEU A 133 -1.88 0.34 8.03
C LEU A 133 -1.95 -1.01 7.32
N THR A 134 -3.12 -1.37 6.79
CA THR A 134 -3.32 -2.59 6.00
C THR A 134 -2.55 -2.52 4.68
N SER A 135 -2.63 -1.39 3.96
CA SER A 135 -1.85 -1.18 2.73
C SER A 135 -0.34 -1.35 3.00
N ARG A 136 0.20 -0.71 4.04
CA ARG A 136 1.63 -0.86 4.42
C ARG A 136 2.00 -2.28 4.80
N CYS A 137 1.13 -2.99 5.52
CA CYS A 137 1.32 -4.40 5.85
C CYS A 137 1.45 -5.26 4.58
N LEU A 138 0.58 -5.05 3.60
CA LEU A 138 0.60 -5.82 2.35
C LEU A 138 1.81 -5.47 1.49
N GLN A 139 2.18 -4.20 1.40
CA GLN A 139 3.37 -3.74 0.69
C GLN A 139 4.66 -4.32 1.30
N PHE A 140 4.74 -4.40 2.63
CA PHE A 140 5.86 -5.04 3.33
C PHE A 140 5.99 -6.52 2.93
N ILE A 141 4.88 -7.27 2.96
CA ILE A 141 4.89 -8.67 2.54
C ILE A 141 5.21 -8.80 1.04
N LEU A 142 4.67 -7.92 0.20
CA LEU A 142 4.93 -7.88 -1.24
C LEU A 142 6.41 -7.69 -1.56
N TYR A 143 7.11 -6.83 -0.83
CA TYR A 143 8.57 -6.69 -0.96
C TYR A 143 9.29 -8.03 -0.73
N PHE A 144 8.92 -8.75 0.33
CA PHE A 144 9.51 -10.06 0.62
C PHE A 144 9.05 -11.16 -0.34
N LEU A 145 7.85 -11.09 -0.93
CA LEU A 145 7.42 -12.06 -1.95
C LEU A 145 8.43 -12.17 -3.10
N LEU A 146 8.96 -11.04 -3.57
CA LEU A 146 9.98 -11.01 -4.62
C LEU A 146 11.27 -11.70 -4.17
N LYS A 147 11.68 -11.49 -2.91
CA LYS A 147 12.88 -12.09 -2.32
C LYS A 147 12.72 -13.58 -2.01
N ILE A 148 11.52 -14.01 -1.61
CA ILE A 148 11.17 -15.42 -1.40
C ILE A 148 11.19 -16.15 -2.74
N LYS A 149 10.64 -15.55 -3.81
CA LYS A 149 10.68 -16.12 -5.16
C LYS A 149 12.13 -16.36 -5.59
N GLU A 150 12.96 -15.32 -5.50
CA GLU A 150 14.41 -15.40 -5.81
C GLU A 150 15.10 -16.51 -5.01
N HIS A 151 14.81 -16.62 -3.72
CA HIS A 151 15.36 -17.67 -2.85
C HIS A 151 15.04 -19.09 -3.33
N PHE A 152 13.77 -19.40 -3.60
CA PHE A 152 13.37 -20.73 -4.06
C PHE A 152 13.85 -21.03 -5.48
N ASP A 153 13.88 -20.03 -6.37
CA ASP A 153 14.45 -20.17 -7.71
C ASP A 153 15.92 -20.62 -7.63
N ILE A 154 16.70 -20.01 -6.73
CA ILE A 154 18.11 -20.35 -6.51
C ILE A 154 18.27 -21.77 -5.96
N LEU A 155 17.49 -22.16 -4.93
CA LEU A 155 17.60 -23.50 -4.35
C LEU A 155 17.24 -24.60 -5.36
N GLN A 156 16.24 -24.36 -6.21
CA GLN A 156 15.84 -25.29 -7.26
C GLN A 156 16.92 -25.46 -8.35
N GLN A 157 17.66 -24.39 -8.66
CA GLN A 157 18.79 -24.44 -9.59
C GLN A 157 19.96 -25.26 -9.00
N PHE A 158 20.36 -24.98 -7.75
CA PHE A 158 21.51 -25.63 -7.11
C PHE A 158 21.30 -27.10 -6.77
N SER A 159 20.07 -27.53 -6.51
CA SER A 159 19.76 -28.95 -6.25
C SER A 159 20.01 -29.86 -7.48
N THR A 160 20.34 -29.30 -8.64
CA THR A 160 20.73 -30.06 -9.85
C THR A 160 22.19 -30.55 -9.83
N ASN A 161 23.01 -30.06 -8.89
CA ASN A 161 24.47 -30.23 -8.94
C ASN A 161 25.04 -31.51 -8.32
N ASN A 162 24.25 -32.60 -8.23
CA ASN A 162 24.88 -33.94 -8.25
C ASN A 162 25.28 -34.38 -9.66
N GLU A 163 24.99 -33.58 -10.70
CA GLU A 163 25.64 -33.69 -12.00
C GLU A 163 26.16 -32.32 -12.45
N LEU A 164 27.47 -32.13 -12.35
CA LEU A 164 28.22 -31.08 -13.04
C LEU A 164 28.13 -31.33 -14.56
N THR A 165 27.02 -30.94 -15.19
CA THR A 165 26.97 -30.76 -16.65
C THR A 165 26.55 -29.32 -16.96
N ILE A 166 27.57 -28.57 -17.38
CA ILE A 166 27.62 -27.30 -18.09
C ILE A 166 26.25 -26.70 -18.43
N ALA A 167 25.97 -25.59 -17.76
CA ALA A 167 24.93 -24.63 -18.08
C ALA A 167 24.96 -24.22 -19.57
N SER A 168 23.87 -24.45 -20.30
CA SER A 168 23.44 -23.60 -21.43
C SER A 168 22.15 -24.05 -22.13
N THR A 169 21.59 -25.23 -21.85
CA THR A 169 20.37 -25.72 -22.56
C THR A 169 19.34 -26.44 -21.69
N ALA A 170 19.33 -26.20 -20.37
CA ALA A 170 18.30 -26.80 -19.52
C ALA A 170 16.93 -26.14 -19.77
N THR A 171 16.02 -26.87 -20.41
CA THR A 171 14.61 -26.49 -20.48
C THR A 171 14.06 -26.39 -19.05
N PRO A 172 13.41 -25.26 -18.67
CA PRO A 172 12.84 -25.12 -17.35
C PRO A 172 11.83 -26.23 -17.11
N THR A 173 11.98 -26.97 -16.02
CA THR A 173 11.09 -28.08 -15.67
C THR A 173 9.65 -27.57 -15.48
N ILE A 174 8.66 -28.43 -15.75
CA ILE A 174 7.23 -28.08 -15.59
C ILE A 174 6.93 -27.57 -14.18
N SER A 175 7.59 -28.14 -13.15
CA SER A 175 7.46 -27.69 -11.75
C SER A 175 8.00 -26.27 -11.54
N PHE A 176 9.18 -25.95 -12.08
CA PHE A 176 9.76 -24.61 -12.01
C PHE A 176 8.84 -23.56 -12.66
N LEU A 177 8.31 -23.86 -13.86
CA LEU A 177 7.36 -22.99 -14.56
C LEU A 177 6.05 -22.81 -13.81
N SER A 178 5.51 -23.87 -13.21
CA SER A 178 4.28 -23.81 -12.41
C SER A 178 4.47 -22.95 -11.15
N SER A 179 5.58 -23.12 -10.46
CA SER A 179 5.88 -22.39 -9.23
C SER A 179 6.11 -20.89 -9.47
N ASN A 180 6.76 -20.54 -10.58
CA ASN A 180 6.90 -19.14 -11.01
C ASN A 180 5.55 -18.48 -11.28
N LYS A 181 4.65 -19.17 -11.98
CA LYS A 181 3.27 -18.69 -12.21
C LYS A 181 2.50 -18.49 -10.90
N GLN A 182 2.69 -19.36 -9.91
CA GLN A 182 2.05 -19.21 -8.60
C GLN A 182 2.53 -17.93 -7.88
N PHE A 183 3.83 -17.62 -7.92
CA PHE A 183 4.35 -16.38 -7.36
C PHE A 183 3.87 -15.14 -8.12
N GLU A 184 3.87 -15.16 -9.46
CA GLU A 184 3.35 -14.05 -10.28
C GLU A 184 1.87 -13.77 -9.97
N GLN A 185 1.06 -14.82 -9.88
CA GLN A 185 -0.34 -14.71 -9.49
C GLN A 185 -0.48 -14.13 -8.07
N LEU A 186 0.34 -14.59 -7.13
CA LEU A 186 0.31 -14.09 -5.75
C LEU A 186 0.69 -12.61 -5.67
N ILE A 187 1.76 -12.20 -6.36
CA ILE A 187 2.19 -10.81 -6.47
C ILE A 187 1.06 -9.94 -7.03
N LYS A 188 0.41 -10.40 -8.10
CA LYS A 188 -0.74 -9.71 -8.69
C LYS A 188 -1.88 -9.54 -7.66
N LEU A 189 -2.25 -10.59 -6.94
CA LEU A 189 -3.32 -10.55 -5.93
C LEU A 189 -3.01 -9.59 -4.76
N TYR A 190 -1.75 -9.44 -4.38
CA TYR A 190 -1.35 -8.47 -3.35
C TYR A 190 -1.44 -7.03 -3.88
N ASN A 191 -0.99 -6.78 -5.12
CA ASN A 191 -1.12 -5.45 -5.75
C ASN A 191 -2.59 -5.04 -5.92
N GLU A 192 -3.43 -5.93 -6.45
CA GLU A 192 -4.87 -5.69 -6.60
C GLU A 192 -5.53 -5.34 -5.26
N HIS A 193 -5.17 -6.04 -4.18
CA HIS A 193 -5.70 -5.77 -2.86
C HIS A 193 -5.22 -4.41 -2.30
N ILE A 194 -3.95 -4.05 -2.52
CA ILE A 194 -3.42 -2.71 -2.16
C ILE A 194 -4.20 -1.62 -2.90
N ASP A 195 -4.43 -1.81 -4.20
CA ASP A 195 -5.20 -0.87 -5.03
C ASP A 195 -6.65 -0.74 -4.52
N GLU A 196 -7.32 -1.85 -4.20
CA GLU A 196 -8.67 -1.82 -3.62
C GLU A 196 -8.73 -1.05 -2.29
N ILE A 197 -7.70 -1.17 -1.44
CA ILE A 197 -7.59 -0.40 -0.20
C ILE A 197 -7.42 1.10 -0.50
N HIS A 198 -6.58 1.46 -1.47
CA HIS A 198 -6.42 2.86 -1.90
C HIS A 198 -7.72 3.43 -2.47
N GLN A 199 -8.45 2.67 -3.29
CA GLN A 199 -9.77 3.07 -3.78
C GLN A 199 -10.78 3.21 -2.65
N LYS A 200 -10.73 2.35 -1.63
CA LYS A 200 -11.61 2.46 -0.46
C LYS A 200 -11.33 3.72 0.35
N LEU A 201 -10.06 4.09 0.53
CA LEU A 201 -9.64 5.35 1.16
C LEU A 201 -10.21 6.55 0.40
N LEU A 202 -10.06 6.58 -0.92
CA LEU A 202 -10.59 7.64 -1.79
C LEU A 202 -12.12 7.73 -1.73
N THR A 203 -12.81 6.59 -1.70
CA THR A 203 -14.27 6.53 -1.61
C THR A 203 -14.79 7.15 -0.31
N ILE A 204 -14.11 6.94 0.82
CA ILE A 204 -14.52 7.50 2.13
C ILE A 204 -14.52 9.03 2.08
N ILE A 205 -13.48 9.63 1.53
CA ILE A 205 -13.38 11.09 1.43
C ILE A 205 -14.28 11.65 0.32
N GLU A 206 -14.44 10.93 -0.80
CA GLU A 206 -15.39 11.30 -1.87
C GLU A 206 -16.81 11.47 -1.34
N GLN A 207 -17.29 10.54 -0.51
CA GLN A 207 -18.63 10.62 0.09
C GLN A 207 -18.81 11.91 0.91
N THR A 208 -17.76 12.33 1.60
CA THR A 208 -17.75 13.56 2.39
C THR A 208 -17.82 14.80 1.48
N PHE A 209 -17.09 14.78 0.36
CA PHE A 209 -17.13 15.87 -0.63
C PHE A 209 -18.50 15.99 -1.28
N VAL A 210 -19.11 14.87 -1.68
CA VAL A 210 -20.45 14.85 -2.28
C VAL A 210 -21.49 15.45 -1.32
N ALA A 211 -21.43 15.05 -0.04
CA ALA A 211 -22.34 15.58 0.98
C ALA A 211 -22.18 17.11 1.14
N ALA A 212 -20.94 17.61 1.24
CA ALA A 212 -20.66 19.03 1.38
C ALA A 212 -21.03 19.84 0.12
N LEU A 213 -20.80 19.28 -1.08
CA LEU A 213 -21.02 19.96 -2.36
C LEU A 213 -22.50 20.12 -2.69
N SER A 214 -23.38 19.28 -2.14
CA SER A 214 -24.83 19.31 -2.39
C SER A 214 -25.48 20.67 -2.12
N LYS A 215 -24.95 21.42 -1.13
CA LYS A 215 -25.43 22.74 -0.70
C LYS A 215 -24.60 23.90 -1.25
N TYR A 216 -23.58 23.61 -2.06
CA TYR A 216 -22.67 24.63 -2.55
C TYR A 216 -23.35 25.55 -3.57
N GLU A 217 -23.16 26.85 -3.37
CA GLU A 217 -23.53 27.94 -4.26
C GLU A 217 -22.34 28.90 -4.37
N VAL A 218 -22.16 29.51 -5.54
CA VAL A 218 -21.07 30.47 -5.77
C VAL A 218 -21.53 31.86 -5.36
N ARG A 219 -21.24 32.21 -4.11
CA ARG A 219 -21.59 33.51 -3.52
C ARG A 219 -20.59 33.90 -2.42
N ALA A 220 -20.57 35.18 -2.06
CA ALA A 220 -19.81 35.65 -0.92
C ALA A 220 -20.37 35.09 0.41
N PRO A 221 -19.54 34.92 1.46
CA PRO A 221 -18.12 35.25 1.54
C PRO A 221 -17.19 34.16 0.98
N VAL A 222 -15.96 34.54 0.62
CA VAL A 222 -14.88 33.62 0.21
C VAL A 222 -13.78 33.62 1.28
N PRO A 223 -13.29 32.45 1.77
CA PRO A 223 -13.63 31.12 1.30
C PRO A 223 -15.04 30.70 1.71
N SER A 224 -15.76 30.05 0.81
CA SER A 224 -17.12 29.57 1.06
C SER A 224 -17.13 28.44 2.09
N GLU A 225 -18.30 28.19 2.68
CA GLU A 225 -18.48 27.13 3.68
C GLU A 225 -18.08 25.75 3.14
N TYR A 226 -18.40 25.47 1.88
CA TYR A 226 -17.98 24.26 1.20
C TYR A 226 -16.45 24.12 1.16
N PHE A 227 -15.72 25.15 0.70
CA PHE A 227 -14.26 25.11 0.59
C PHE A 227 -13.57 25.05 1.96
N ARG A 228 -14.14 25.66 3.00
CA ARG A 228 -13.67 25.52 4.40
C ARG A 228 -13.85 24.10 4.93
N THR A 229 -15.03 23.51 4.71
CA THR A 229 -15.35 22.13 5.09
C THR A 229 -14.43 21.15 4.35
N LEU A 230 -14.31 21.33 3.04
CA LEU A 230 -13.42 20.57 2.17
C LEU A 230 -11.97 20.58 2.68
N SER A 231 -11.42 21.77 2.94
CA SER A 231 -10.07 21.91 3.49
C SER A 231 -9.91 21.21 4.83
N THR A 232 -10.89 21.29 5.72
CA THR A 232 -10.87 20.64 7.04
C THR A 232 -10.83 19.12 6.91
N GLU A 233 -11.67 18.56 6.04
CA GLU A 233 -11.75 17.12 5.81
C GLU A 233 -10.49 16.58 5.11
N ILE A 234 -9.93 17.33 4.17
CA ILE A 234 -8.64 17.03 3.54
C ILE A 234 -7.52 16.98 4.58
N SER A 235 -7.42 17.98 5.45
CA SER A 235 -6.41 17.99 6.52
C SER A 235 -6.61 16.83 7.50
N ARG A 236 -7.86 16.49 7.85
CA ARG A 236 -8.16 15.37 8.74
C ARG A 236 -7.78 14.03 8.10
N PHE A 237 -8.07 13.85 6.82
CA PHE A 237 -7.67 12.67 6.06
C PHE A 237 -6.16 12.55 5.94
N TYR A 238 -5.47 13.64 5.57
CA TYR A 238 -4.01 13.73 5.54
C TYR A 238 -3.41 13.28 6.87
N ASN A 239 -3.82 13.90 7.99
CA ASN A 239 -3.30 13.60 9.33
C ASN A 239 -3.54 12.15 9.75
N ALA A 240 -4.61 11.51 9.24
CA ALA A 240 -4.92 10.12 9.56
C ALA A 240 -3.99 9.11 8.86
N ILE A 241 -3.40 9.47 7.71
CA ILE A 241 -2.66 8.53 6.86
C ILE A 241 -1.19 8.91 6.63
N SER A 242 -0.83 10.20 6.67
CA SER A 242 0.47 10.72 6.21
C SER A 242 1.68 10.17 6.98
N THR A 243 1.47 9.76 8.22
CA THR A 243 2.51 9.14 9.06
C THR A 243 2.68 7.65 8.79
N ILE A 244 1.74 7.02 8.06
CA ILE A 244 1.69 5.57 7.82
C ILE A 244 2.06 5.24 6.37
N VAL A 245 1.41 5.91 5.41
CA VAL A 245 1.60 5.59 3.98
C VAL A 245 2.97 6.04 3.48
N SER A 246 3.46 5.41 2.40
CA SER A 246 4.69 5.89 1.74
C SER A 246 4.48 7.28 1.13
N HIS A 247 5.56 8.01 0.87
CA HIS A 247 5.48 9.30 0.18
C HIS A 247 4.86 9.14 -1.22
N THR A 248 5.21 8.08 -1.93
CA THR A 248 4.67 7.75 -3.26
C THR A 248 3.16 7.52 -3.21
N ASP A 249 2.68 6.72 -2.25
CA ASP A 249 1.25 6.46 -2.08
C ASP A 249 0.50 7.73 -1.66
N LEU A 250 1.12 8.56 -0.82
CA LEU A 250 0.55 9.85 -0.42
C LEU A 250 0.33 10.75 -1.63
N GLN A 251 1.33 10.88 -2.51
CA GLN A 251 1.20 11.65 -3.74
C GLN A 251 0.15 11.04 -4.68
N TYR A 252 0.13 9.73 -4.84
CA TYR A 252 -0.88 9.01 -5.63
C TYR A 252 -2.30 9.31 -5.13
N LEU A 253 -2.55 9.11 -3.82
CA LEU A 253 -3.86 9.33 -3.20
C LEU A 253 -4.32 10.78 -3.36
N PHE A 254 -3.44 11.76 -3.16
CA PHE A 254 -3.82 13.17 -3.27
C PHE A 254 -3.98 13.63 -4.72
N THR A 255 -3.25 13.04 -5.67
CA THR A 255 -3.47 13.24 -7.10
C THR A 255 -4.88 12.79 -7.50
N HIS A 256 -5.26 11.56 -7.11
CA HIS A 256 -6.59 11.03 -7.39
C HIS A 256 -7.69 11.76 -6.62
N LEU A 257 -7.42 12.18 -5.38
CA LEU A 257 -8.34 13.00 -4.61
C LEU A 257 -8.63 14.34 -5.31
N ASN A 258 -7.60 14.98 -5.86
CA ASN A 258 -7.76 16.20 -6.63
C ASN A 258 -8.56 15.96 -7.93
N GLN A 259 -8.36 14.83 -8.62
CA GLN A 259 -9.18 14.44 -9.77
C GLN A 259 -10.67 14.25 -9.38
N ILE A 260 -10.94 13.58 -8.25
CA ILE A 260 -12.30 13.43 -7.71
C ILE A 260 -12.91 14.80 -7.41
N PHE A 261 -12.18 15.67 -6.72
CA PHE A 261 -12.61 17.04 -6.43
C PHE A 261 -12.96 17.81 -7.71
N LYS A 262 -12.06 17.83 -8.71
CA LYS A 262 -12.29 18.51 -9.99
C LYS A 262 -13.53 17.98 -10.70
N ARG A 263 -13.68 16.66 -10.79
CA ARG A 263 -14.84 16.00 -11.42
C ARG A 263 -16.15 16.37 -10.73
N LEU A 264 -16.20 16.30 -9.39
CA LEU A 264 -17.39 16.63 -8.62
C LEU A 264 -17.76 18.11 -8.75
N LEU A 265 -16.78 19.00 -8.63
CA LEU A 265 -16.99 20.44 -8.75
C LEU A 265 -17.46 20.82 -10.16
N ALA A 266 -16.82 20.30 -11.22
CA ALA A 266 -17.24 20.53 -12.60
C ALA A 266 -18.71 20.14 -12.82
N LYS A 267 -19.12 18.98 -12.30
CA LYS A 267 -20.52 18.53 -12.36
C LYS A 267 -21.46 19.52 -11.66
N ARG A 268 -21.09 20.04 -10.48
CA ARG A 268 -21.92 21.02 -9.74
C ARG A 268 -21.99 22.37 -10.45
N LEU A 269 -20.88 22.87 -11.00
CA LEU A 269 -20.85 24.12 -11.74
C LEU A 269 -21.75 24.07 -12.98
N LYS A 270 -21.77 22.93 -13.68
CA LYS A 270 -22.68 22.70 -14.81
C LYS A 270 -24.15 22.77 -14.39
N GLN A 271 -24.50 22.20 -13.23
CA GLN A 271 -25.87 22.27 -12.70
C GLN A 271 -26.29 23.70 -12.32
N LEU A 272 -25.35 24.49 -11.79
CA LEU A 272 -25.56 25.90 -11.45
C LEU A 272 -25.48 26.83 -12.67
N LYS A 273 -25.22 26.30 -13.87
CA LYS A 273 -25.02 27.06 -15.12
C LYS A 273 -23.93 28.13 -15.03
N ILE A 274 -22.89 27.86 -14.25
CA ILE A 274 -21.74 28.77 -14.10
C ILE A 274 -20.78 28.54 -15.25
N ILE A 275 -20.41 29.62 -15.93
CA ILE A 275 -19.51 29.62 -17.08
C ILE A 275 -18.20 30.33 -16.74
N ASN A 276 -17.16 30.08 -17.54
CA ASN A 276 -15.89 30.76 -17.44
C ASN A 276 -15.92 32.02 -18.33
N ASP A 277 -16.61 33.05 -17.85
CA ASP A 277 -16.85 34.32 -18.56
C ASP A 277 -16.05 35.50 -17.97
N GLY A 278 -15.24 35.27 -16.93
CA GLY A 278 -14.58 36.35 -16.20
C GLY A 278 -15.53 37.22 -15.37
N GLY A 279 -16.78 36.78 -15.17
CA GLY A 279 -17.78 37.51 -14.39
C GLY A 279 -17.61 37.38 -12.87
N PRO A 280 -18.48 38.05 -12.08
CA PRO A 280 -18.35 38.07 -10.62
C PRO A 280 -18.40 36.69 -9.95
N GLN A 281 -19.20 35.76 -10.48
CA GLN A 281 -19.26 34.39 -9.95
C GLN A 281 -17.98 33.61 -10.28
N TYR A 282 -17.44 33.79 -11.48
CA TYR A 282 -16.16 33.21 -11.86
C TYR A 282 -15.02 33.69 -10.96
N ASP A 283 -14.99 34.99 -10.63
CA ASP A 283 -13.99 35.57 -9.73
C ASP A 283 -14.10 35.00 -8.31
N LEU A 284 -15.32 34.87 -7.78
CA LEU A 284 -15.55 34.26 -6.46
C LEU A 284 -15.07 32.80 -6.43
N LEU A 285 -15.44 32.02 -7.45
CA LEU A 285 -14.99 30.64 -7.61
C LEU A 285 -13.47 30.54 -7.71
N THR A 286 -12.83 31.41 -8.50
CA THR A 286 -11.37 31.43 -8.67
C THR A 286 -10.65 31.69 -7.35
N ARG A 287 -11.19 32.55 -6.49
CA ARG A 287 -10.65 32.80 -5.15
C ARG A 287 -10.81 31.59 -4.22
N ASP A 288 -11.93 30.89 -4.30
CA ASP A 288 -12.18 29.62 -3.58
C ASP A 288 -11.23 28.51 -4.03
N LEU A 289 -11.05 28.36 -5.35
CA LEU A 289 -10.10 27.43 -5.95
C LEU A 289 -8.66 27.72 -5.54
N ARG A 290 -8.25 28.99 -5.53
CA ARG A 290 -6.95 29.41 -5.02
C ARG A 290 -6.79 29.10 -3.52
N TYR A 291 -7.85 29.22 -2.74
CA TYR A 291 -7.86 28.80 -1.34
C TYR A 291 -7.62 27.29 -1.23
N TYR A 292 -8.35 26.46 -1.98
CA TYR A 292 -8.14 25.00 -2.02
C TYR A 292 -6.70 24.63 -2.35
N SER A 293 -6.16 25.17 -3.45
CA SER A 293 -4.79 24.84 -3.89
C SER A 293 -3.76 25.15 -2.81
N LYS A 294 -3.88 26.32 -2.17
CA LYS A 294 -3.01 26.70 -1.06
C LYS A 294 -3.13 25.78 0.15
N GLN A 295 -4.30 25.21 0.42
CA GLN A 295 -4.48 24.30 1.56
C GLN A 295 -3.88 22.93 1.28
N VAL A 296 -4.00 22.41 0.06
CA VAL A 296 -3.36 21.14 -0.33
C VAL A 296 -1.84 21.29 -0.34
N GLN A 297 -1.31 22.35 -0.95
CA GLN A 297 0.13 22.58 -1.06
C GLN A 297 0.83 22.94 0.26
N LYS A 298 0.08 23.25 1.33
CA LYS A 298 0.63 23.44 2.68
C LYS A 298 0.96 22.12 3.38
N LEU A 299 0.43 21.01 2.89
CA LEU A 299 0.62 19.70 3.49
C LEU A 299 1.99 19.15 3.07
N HIS A 300 2.75 18.66 4.05
CA HIS A 300 4.10 18.18 3.80
C HIS A 300 4.12 16.97 2.85
N GLY A 301 4.98 17.01 1.83
CA GLY A 301 5.07 16.00 0.76
C GLY A 301 4.14 16.24 -0.43
N LEU A 302 3.32 17.30 -0.40
CA LEU A 302 2.36 17.67 -1.45
C LEU A 302 2.60 19.08 -2.02
N GLU A 303 3.73 19.71 -1.68
CA GLU A 303 4.08 21.08 -2.09
C GLU A 303 4.19 21.20 -3.61
N THR A 304 4.75 20.17 -4.25
CA THR A 304 4.97 20.11 -5.70
C THR A 304 3.84 19.43 -6.45
N LEU A 305 2.72 19.10 -5.79
CA LEU A 305 1.60 18.43 -6.43
C LEU A 305 0.96 19.36 -7.47
N GLU A 306 0.98 18.95 -8.73
CA GLU A 306 0.34 19.69 -9.81
C GLU A 306 -1.17 19.47 -9.79
N LEU A 307 -1.93 20.50 -9.44
CA LEU A 307 -3.37 20.38 -9.27
C LEU A 307 -4.17 20.57 -10.57
N HIS A 308 -3.61 21.27 -11.56
CA HIS A 308 -4.24 21.55 -12.86
C HIS A 308 -5.72 21.92 -12.72
N ILE A 309 -6.00 22.93 -11.87
CA ILE A 309 -7.37 23.29 -11.48
C ILE A 309 -8.23 23.76 -12.66
N ASP A 310 -7.61 24.30 -13.70
CA ASP A 310 -8.31 24.78 -14.90
C ASP A 310 -9.06 23.66 -15.65
N GLU A 311 -8.70 22.39 -15.43
CA GLU A 311 -9.37 21.23 -16.01
C GLU A 311 -10.85 21.10 -15.59
N ILE A 312 -11.30 21.78 -14.52
CA ILE A 312 -12.72 21.80 -14.14
C ILE A 312 -13.63 22.31 -15.26
N TRP A 313 -13.08 23.08 -16.21
CA TRP A 313 -13.82 23.66 -17.33
C TRP A 313 -13.77 22.82 -18.61
N VAL A 314 -12.86 21.84 -18.73
CA VAL A 314 -12.60 21.11 -19.98
C VAL A 314 -13.80 20.27 -20.43
N ASN A 315 -14.66 19.83 -19.51
CA ASN A 315 -15.91 19.12 -19.82
C ASN A 315 -17.12 20.03 -20.12
N ASN A 316 -16.97 21.36 -20.12
CA ASN A 316 -18.05 22.29 -20.48
C ASN A 316 -18.04 22.67 -21.97
N LYS A 317 -17.00 22.33 -22.74
CA LYS A 317 -16.89 22.68 -24.17
C LYS A 317 -17.62 21.72 -25.13
N THR A 318 -18.06 20.55 -24.68
CA THR A 318 -18.70 19.54 -25.54
C THR A 318 -20.23 19.66 -25.66
N GLY A 319 -20.84 20.71 -25.12
CA GLY A 319 -22.31 20.86 -25.07
C GLY A 319 -22.93 21.97 -25.92
N LEU A 320 -22.18 22.64 -26.80
CA LEU A 320 -22.68 23.83 -27.52
C LEU A 320 -22.64 23.75 -29.06
N ASN A 321 -22.33 22.59 -29.65
CA ASN A 321 -22.19 22.46 -31.12
C ASN A 321 -23.20 21.51 -31.80
N GLU A 322 -24.35 21.18 -31.19
CA GLU A 322 -25.35 20.28 -31.81
C GLU A 322 -26.71 20.93 -32.14
N THR A 323 -26.81 22.26 -32.19
CA THR A 323 -28.04 22.93 -32.68
C THR A 323 -27.74 24.01 -33.70
N GLU A 324 -27.04 23.65 -34.78
CA GLU A 324 -27.08 24.40 -36.03
C GLU A 324 -26.60 23.47 -37.17
N LYS A 325 -27.53 22.65 -37.67
CA LYS A 325 -27.61 22.21 -39.07
C LYS A 325 -28.94 21.57 -39.38
#